data_AF-A0A1H7L7Q4-F1
#
_entry.id   AF-A0A1H7L7Q4-F1
#
_cell.length_a   1.000
_cell.length_b   1.000
_cell.length_c   1.000
_cell.angle_alpha   90.00
_cell.angle_beta   90.00
_cell.angle_gamma   90.00
#
_symmetry.space_group_name_H-M   'P 1'
#
loop_
_entity.id
_entity.type
_entity.pdbx_description
1 polymer ?
#
loop_
_entity_poly.entity_id
_entity_poly.type
_entity_poly.pdbx_seq_one_letter_code
_entity_poly.pdbx_strand_id
1 'polypeptide(L)' 'MAIVGTTIFSHILPVICGFFGIVMIISGSLEKSNSKLGLGIVLFIIACIFPYLILSVLV' A
#
# COMPACT_ATOMS: atom_id res chain seq x y z
N MET A 1 13.26 -15.77 15.53
CA MET A 1 12.05 -14.92 15.50
C MET A 1 12.16 -13.85 14.39
N ALA A 2 12.44 -14.25 13.14
CA ALA A 2 12.60 -13.32 12.00
C ALA A 2 11.59 -13.57 10.88
N ILE A 3 11.11 -14.82 10.75
CA ILE A 3 10.19 -15.28 9.70
C ILE A 3 8.79 -14.67 9.87
N VAL A 4 8.34 -14.43 11.12
CA VAL A 4 7.01 -13.84 11.38
C VAL A 4 6.99 -12.36 10.98
N GLY A 5 8.07 -11.62 11.27
CA GLY A 5 8.20 -10.20 10.90
C GLY A 5 8.19 -10.01 9.39
N THR A 6 9.01 -10.78 8.66
CA THR A 6 9.08 -10.67 7.19
C THR A 6 7.75 -10.96 6.52
N THR A 7 7.00 -11.96 6.99
CA THR A 7 5.71 -12.34 6.39
C THR A 7 4.67 -11.23 6.55
N ILE A 8 4.61 -10.59 7.72
CA ILE A 8 3.66 -9.48 7.99
C ILE A 8 3.96 -8.27 7.10
N PHE A 9 5.23 -7.88 6.99
CA PHE A 9 5.63 -6.70 6.22
C PHE A 9 5.64 -6.92 4.70
N SER A 10 5.83 -8.16 4.24
CA SER A 10 5.92 -8.47 2.81
C SER A 10 4.59 -8.89 2.18
N HIS A 11 3.68 -9.48 2.96
CA HIS A 11 2.45 -10.08 2.43
C HIS A 11 1.16 -9.52 3.03
N ILE A 12 1.14 -9.15 4.32
CA ILE A 12 -0.11 -8.75 4.99
C ILE A 12 -0.32 -7.23 4.87
N LEU A 13 0.68 -6.44 5.29
CA LEU A 13 0.59 -4.98 5.22
C LEU A 13 0.43 -4.45 3.78
N PRO A 14 1.19 -4.93 2.78
CA PRO A 14 1.09 -4.43 1.41
C PRO A 14 -0.25 -4.76 0.76
N VAL A 15 -0.82 -5.93 1.06
CA VAL A 15 -2.13 -6.34 0.53
C VAL A 15 -3.25 -5.48 1.12
N ILE A 16 -3.22 -5.21 2.43
CA ILE A 16 -4.20 -4.35 3.09
C ILE A 16 -4.07 -2.90 2.56
N CYS A 17 -2.85 -2.35 2.51
CA CYS A 17 -2.62 -1.01 1.99
C CYS A 17 -2.97 -0.88 0.51
N GLY A 18 -2.68 -1.90 -0.31
CA GLY A 18 -3.06 -1.95 -1.72
C GLY A 18 -4.58 -2.02 -1.91
N PHE A 19 -5.27 -2.83 -1.11
CA PHE A 19 -6.74 -2.91 -1.12
C PHE A 19 -7.38 -1.55 -0.77
N PHE A 20 -6.96 -0.92 0.33
CA PHE A 20 -7.47 0.40 0.70
C PHE A 20 -7.08 1.49 -0.31
N GLY A 21 -5.88 1.40 -0.91
CA GLY A 21 -5.44 2.31 -1.97
C GLY A 21 -6.36 2.24 -3.19
N ILE A 22 -6.68 1.03 -3.68
CA ILE A 22 -7.59 0.83 -4.82
C ILE A 22 -9.00 1.33 -4.48
N VAL A 23 -9.54 0.98 -3.30
CA VAL A 23 -10.86 1.46 -2.86
C VAL A 23 -10.89 2.98 -2.83
N MET A 24 -9.83 3.63 -2.33
CA MET A 24 -9.73 5.08 -2.26
C MET A 24 -9.59 5.74 -3.64
N ILE A 25 -8.88 5.11 -4.58
CA ILE A 25 -8.82 5.53 -6.00
C ILE A 25 -10.21 5.46 -6.63
N ILE A 26 -10.93 4.35 -6.45
CA ILE A 26 -12.27 4.15 -7.00
C ILE A 26 -13.25 5.17 -6.38
N SER A 27 -13.27 5.32 -5.06
CA SER A 27 -14.11 6.31 -4.37
C SER A 27 -13.78 7.75 -4.77
N GLY A 28 -12.50 8.10 -4.89
CA GLY A 28 -12.08 9.43 -5.34
C GLY A 28 -12.49 9.72 -6.79
N SER A 29 -12.47 8.69 -7.65
CA SER A 29 -12.91 8.77 -9.04
C SER A 29 -14.42 8.97 -9.13
N LEU A 30 -15.17 8.25 -8.31
CA LEU A 30 -16.63 8.35 -8.25
C LEU A 30 -17.10 9.73 -7.77
N GLU A 31 -16.42 10.30 -6.78
CA GLU A 31 -16.76 11.63 -6.23
C GLU A 31 -16.22 12.80 -7.06
N LYS A 32 -15.49 12.56 -8.17
CA LYS A 32 -14.82 13.60 -8.97
C LYS A 32 -13.93 14.54 -8.14
N SER A 33 -13.47 14.03 -7.00
CA SER A 33 -12.65 14.75 -6.02
C SER A 33 -11.19 14.38 -6.24
N ASN A 34 -10.48 15.26 -6.96
CA ASN A 34 -9.08 15.08 -7.30
C ASN A 34 -8.19 14.86 -6.06
N SER A 35 -8.57 15.41 -4.91
CA SER A 35 -7.84 15.26 -3.65
C SER A 35 -7.87 13.83 -3.11
N LYS A 36 -9.03 13.16 -3.15
CA LYS A 36 -9.18 11.77 -2.68
C LYS A 36 -8.56 10.78 -3.66
N LEU A 37 -8.66 11.08 -4.96
CA LEU A 37 -8.02 10.33 -6.02
C LEU A 37 -6.48 10.35 -5.90
N GLY A 38 -5.91 11.55 -5.73
CA GLY A 38 -4.47 11.73 -5.56
C GLY A 38 -3.94 11.03 -4.31
N LEU A 39 -4.66 11.14 -3.18
CA LEU A 39 -4.30 10.43 -1.95
C LEU A 39 -4.33 8.91 -2.14
N GLY A 40 -5.34 8.37 -2.83
CA GLY A 40 -5.43 6.94 -3.12
C GLY A 40 -4.25 6.43 -3.98
N ILE A 41 -3.87 7.19 -5.02
CA ILE A 41 -2.73 6.86 -5.89
C ILE A 41 -1.42 6.86 -5.09
N VAL A 42 -1.19 7.89 -4.28
CA VAL A 42 0.03 7.98 -3.44
C VAL A 42 0.08 6.83 -2.43
N LEU A 43 -1.06 6.52 -1.78
CA LEU A 43 -1.16 5.41 -0.84
C LEU A 43 -0.89 4.06 -1.51
N PHE A 44 -1.38 3.87 -2.74
CA PHE A 44 -1.17 2.67 -3.53
C PHE A 44 0.31 2.49 -3.94
N ILE A 45 0.96 3.56 -4.42
CA ILE A 45 2.37 3.53 -4.78
C ILE A 45 3.24 3.21 -3.56
N ILE A 46 2.96 3.84 -2.42
CA ILE A 46 3.67 3.53 -1.17
C ILE A 46 3.44 2.08 -0.79
N ALA A 47 2.20 1.56 -0.85
CA ALA A 47 1.90 0.16 -0.56
C ALA A 47 2.70 -0.82 -1.42
N CYS A 48 2.93 -0.50 -2.70
CA CYS A 48 3.73 -1.32 -3.60
C CYS A 48 5.23 -1.25 -3.31
N ILE A 49 5.76 -0.07 -2.94
CA ILE A 49 7.20 0.13 -2.69
C ILE A 49 7.61 -0.37 -1.30
N PHE A 50 6.71 -0.24 -0.32
CA PHE A 50 6.93 -0.59 1.08
C PHE A 50 7.54 -1.99 1.32
N PRO A 51 7.02 -3.08 0.71
CA PRO A 51 7.61 -4.41 0.90
C PRO A 51 9.04 -4.52 0.35
N TYR A 52 9.35 -3.88 -0.78
CA TYR A 52 10.70 -3.89 -1.35
C TYR A 52 11.68 -3.10 -0.50
N LEU A 53 11.25 -1.97 0.06
CA LEU A 53 12.08 -1.14 0.93
C LEU A 53 12.49 -1.90 2.20
N ILE A 54 11.55 -2.64 2.79
CA ILE A 54 11.80 -3.44 4.00
C ILE A 54 12.65 -4.66 3.69
N LEU A 55 12.38 -5.33 2.56
CA LEU A 55 13.17 -6.48 2.12
C LEU A 55 14.64 -6.08 1.86
N SER A 56 14.88 -4.90 1.28
CA SER A 56 16.23 -4.40 1.01
C SER A 56 17.00 -3.93 2.24
N VAL A 57 16.33 -3.65 3.36
CA VAL A 57 17.00 -3.30 4.63
C VAL A 57 17.33 -4.57 5.43
N LEU A 58 16.63 -5.66 5.18
CA LEU A 58 16.80 -6.93 5.90
C LEU A 58 17.78 -7.89 5.20
N VAL A 59 17.95 -7.78 3.88
CA VAL A 59 18.95 -8.50 3.06
C VAL A 59 20.25 -7.72 3.04
#